data_AF-A0A3D0SNN9-F1
#
_entry.id   AF-A0A3D0SNN9-F1
#
_cell.length_a   1.000
_cell.length_b   1.000
_cell.length_c   1.000
_cell.angle_alpha   90.00
_cell.angle_beta   90.00
_cell.angle_gamma   90.00
#
_symmetry.space_group_name_H-M   'P 1'
#
loop_
_entity.id
_entity.type
_entity.pdbx_description
1 polymer ?
#
loop_
_entity_poly.entity_id
_entity_poly.type
_entity_poly.pdbx_seq_one_letter_code
_entity_poly.pdbx_strand_id
1 'polypeptide(L)'
;RVNAAVNPVVDPLSGQPESKHTPVRVQTYRPRWHGFLLSREAITPPATGYRVSVRDRECWRYELAGEAAVDNWPAWARDLLGDEPGWEWLEFADVGAGRYRGAVLVDGRLRACLFVAPSHELPLRGWLAGLFATEELGSAERASLLAGRPGQGQRDNGRIVCACFGVGLNTLTAAIREQRLATPQAIGATLKAGTNCGSCVPELQRLITQG
;
A
#
# COMPACT_ATOMS: atom_id res chain seq x y z
N ARG A 1 21.87 -18.12 6.39
CA ARG A 1 21.45 -17.19 7.46
C ARG A 1 19.93 -17.16 7.49
N VAL A 2 19.29 -17.56 8.60
CA VAL A 2 17.81 -17.69 8.69
C VAL A 2 17.12 -16.32 8.77
N ASN A 3 17.67 -15.40 9.57
CA ASN A 3 17.26 -14.00 9.64
C ASN A 3 18.47 -13.14 10.11
N ALA A 4 18.46 -11.84 9.84
CA ALA A 4 19.45 -10.90 10.34
C ALA A 4 19.55 -10.86 11.88
N ALA A 5 18.43 -11.10 12.57
CA ALA A 5 18.34 -11.06 14.02
C ALA A 5 18.95 -12.29 14.71
N VAL A 6 19.02 -13.45 14.04
CA VAL A 6 19.48 -14.71 14.65
C VAL A 6 21.01 -14.75 14.69
N ASN A 7 21.57 -15.15 15.84
CA ASN A 7 23.01 -15.35 15.99
C ASN A 7 23.53 -16.34 14.92
N PRO A 8 24.61 -16.02 14.17
CA PRO A 8 25.14 -16.90 13.13
C PRO A 8 25.82 -18.18 13.67
N VAL A 9 25.86 -18.41 14.99
CA VAL A 9 26.41 -19.62 15.60
C VAL A 9 25.58 -20.84 15.19
N VAL A 10 26.28 -21.85 14.68
CA VAL A 10 25.73 -23.15 14.26
C VAL A 10 26.37 -24.28 15.05
N ASP A 11 25.64 -25.36 15.24
CA ASP A 11 26.19 -26.59 15.80
C ASP A 11 27.28 -27.17 14.89
N PRO A 12 28.49 -27.48 15.40
CA PRO A 12 29.63 -27.90 14.57
C PRO A 12 29.47 -29.30 13.94
N LEU A 13 28.51 -30.13 14.39
CA LEU A 13 28.28 -31.48 13.85
C LEU A 13 27.16 -31.51 12.81
N SER A 14 26.05 -30.82 13.07
CA SER A 14 24.84 -30.83 12.24
C SER A 14 24.67 -29.58 11.38
N GLY A 15 25.39 -28.49 11.67
CA GLY A 15 25.26 -27.19 11.01
C GLY A 15 23.95 -26.46 11.33
N GLN A 16 23.16 -26.96 12.29
CA GLN A 16 21.89 -26.34 12.64
C GLN A 16 22.10 -25.03 13.41
N PRO A 17 21.38 -23.94 13.06
CA PRO A 17 21.49 -22.65 13.74
C PRO A 17 20.90 -22.71 15.15
N GLU A 18 21.59 -22.08 16.12
CA GLU A 18 21.12 -21.97 17.49
C GLU A 18 19.89 -21.03 17.57
N SER A 19 18.70 -21.60 17.36
CA SER A 19 17.47 -20.81 17.17
C SER A 19 16.71 -20.51 18.47
N LYS A 20 17.15 -21.09 19.60
CA LYS A 20 16.41 -21.10 20.88
C LYS A 20 16.73 -19.91 21.81
N HIS A 21 17.82 -19.17 21.58
CA HIS A 21 18.30 -18.14 22.51
C HIS A 21 18.85 -16.88 21.82
N THR A 22 18.09 -16.29 20.89
CA THR A 22 18.40 -14.93 20.40
C THR A 22 17.56 -13.90 21.17
N PRO A 23 18.10 -13.20 22.17
CA PRO A 23 17.38 -12.12 22.83
C PRO A 23 17.15 -10.98 21.84
N VAL A 24 15.89 -10.55 21.68
CA VAL A 24 15.53 -9.41 20.85
C VAL A 24 14.93 -8.32 21.73
N ARG A 25 15.27 -7.06 21.43
CA ARG A 25 14.64 -5.90 22.03
C ARG A 25 13.78 -5.21 20.99
N VAL A 26 12.50 -5.06 21.29
CA VAL A 26 11.56 -4.31 20.45
C VAL A 26 11.44 -2.89 21.00
N GLN A 27 11.50 -1.91 20.12
CA GLN A 27 11.25 -0.50 20.44
C GLN A 27 10.28 0.08 19.43
N THR A 28 9.53 1.09 19.85
CA THR A 28 8.65 1.83 18.96
C THR A 28 9.47 2.59 17.92
N TYR A 29 9.22 2.33 16.65
CA TYR A 29 9.71 3.16 15.55
C TYR A 29 8.91 4.46 15.51
N ARG A 30 9.58 5.62 15.51
CA ARG A 30 8.96 6.95 15.61
C ARG A 30 9.30 7.81 14.38
N PRO A 31 8.71 7.49 13.22
CA PRO A 31 8.94 8.30 12.02
C PRO A 31 8.32 9.70 12.19
N ARG A 32 8.90 10.68 11.50
CA ARG A 32 8.37 12.05 11.41
C ARG A 32 7.24 12.16 10.39
N TRP A 33 7.20 11.25 9.43
CA TRP A 33 6.19 11.20 8.40
C TRP A 33 5.94 9.76 7.96
N HIS A 34 4.72 9.53 7.51
CA HIS A 34 4.25 8.30 6.90
C HIS A 34 3.78 8.62 5.49
N GLY A 35 4.04 7.73 4.56
CA GLY A 35 3.55 7.89 3.21
C GLY A 35 3.38 6.58 2.49
N PHE A 36 2.70 6.66 1.35
CA PHE A 36 2.70 5.58 0.39
C PHE A 36 2.71 6.14 -1.01
N LEU A 37 3.24 5.31 -1.90
CA LEU A 37 3.30 5.56 -3.31
C LEU A 37 2.58 4.45 -4.04
N LEU A 38 1.78 4.82 -5.05
CA LEU A 38 1.32 3.90 -6.08
C LEU A 38 1.93 4.31 -7.41
N SER A 39 2.42 3.33 -8.18
CA SER A 39 3.01 3.58 -9.49
C SER A 39 2.62 2.47 -10.45
N ARG A 40 2.28 2.82 -11.70
CA ARG A 40 1.97 1.82 -12.73
C ARG A 40 3.17 0.93 -13.03
N GLU A 41 4.35 1.54 -13.06
CA GLU A 41 5.63 0.88 -13.29
C GLU A 41 6.37 0.62 -11.98
N ALA A 42 7.25 -0.38 -11.98
CA ALA A 42 8.13 -0.63 -10.86
C ALA A 42 9.15 0.52 -10.79
N ILE A 43 9.27 1.15 -9.63
CA ILE A 43 10.31 2.13 -9.36
C ILE A 43 11.27 1.62 -8.28
N THR A 44 12.43 2.25 -8.20
CA THR A 44 13.34 2.11 -7.07
C THR A 44 12.81 2.93 -5.90
N PRO A 45 12.33 2.29 -4.80
CA PRO A 45 11.81 3.04 -3.68
C PRO A 45 12.94 3.84 -2.99
N PRO A 46 12.63 5.03 -2.46
CA PRO A 46 13.62 5.87 -1.80
C PRO A 46 14.19 5.17 -0.55
N ALA A 47 15.45 5.47 -0.24
CA ALA A 47 16.11 4.97 0.96
C ALA A 47 15.56 5.68 2.20
N THR A 48 14.53 5.08 2.79
CA THR A 48 13.83 5.58 3.98
C THR A 48 13.98 4.56 5.12
N GLY A 49 13.74 4.99 6.37
CA GLY A 49 13.91 4.13 7.54
C GLY A 49 12.96 2.93 7.56
N TYR A 50 11.80 3.06 6.91
CA TYR A 50 10.88 1.96 6.67
C TYR A 50 10.41 1.97 5.22
N ARG A 51 10.52 0.82 4.55
CA ARG A 51 10.00 0.61 3.20
C ARG A 51 9.42 -0.80 3.01
N VAL A 52 8.31 -0.89 2.31
CA VAL A 52 7.73 -2.15 1.83
C VAL A 52 7.30 -1.99 0.38
N SER A 53 7.61 -2.96 -0.47
CA SER A 53 7.16 -2.99 -1.86
C SER A 53 6.17 -4.14 -2.06
N VAL A 54 5.03 -3.85 -2.69
CA VAL A 54 3.97 -4.82 -2.95
C VAL A 54 3.51 -4.67 -4.40
N ARG A 55 3.45 -5.77 -5.15
CA ARG A 55 2.81 -5.78 -6.47
C ARG A 55 1.30 -5.93 -6.31
N ASP A 56 0.55 -4.90 -6.68
CA ASP A 56 -0.91 -4.96 -6.80
C ASP A 56 -1.34 -5.49 -8.18
N ARG A 57 -2.62 -5.46 -8.56
CA ARG A 57 -3.09 -5.93 -9.88
C ARG A 57 -2.62 -4.96 -10.99
N GLU A 58 -2.98 -3.69 -10.87
CA GLU A 58 -2.72 -2.67 -11.91
C GLU A 58 -1.52 -1.75 -11.59
N CYS A 59 -0.97 -1.83 -10.39
CA CYS A 59 0.14 -0.97 -9.96
C CYS A 59 1.09 -1.69 -8.99
N TRP A 60 2.19 -1.00 -8.69
CA TRP A 60 3.09 -1.23 -7.57
C TRP A 60 2.71 -0.30 -6.43
N ARG A 61 2.77 -0.83 -5.21
CA ARG A 61 2.57 -0.07 -3.98
C ARG A 61 3.83 -0.08 -3.14
N TYR A 62 4.19 1.09 -2.66
CA TYR A 62 5.30 1.27 -1.73
C TYR A 62 4.79 1.93 -0.46
N GLU A 63 4.99 1.30 0.68
CA GLU A 63 4.73 1.89 2.00
C GLU A 63 6.03 2.47 2.54
N LEU A 64 6.01 3.71 2.98
CA LEU A 64 7.20 4.47 3.34
C LEU A 64 7.00 5.15 4.71
N ALA A 65 8.06 5.23 5.49
CA ALA A 65 8.11 6.14 6.64
C ALA A 65 9.55 6.54 6.93
N GLY A 66 9.75 7.81 7.27
CA GLY A 66 11.08 8.39 7.47
C GLY A 66 11.20 9.19 8.75
N GLU A 67 12.41 9.20 9.31
CA GLU A 67 12.79 9.97 10.50
C GLU A 67 13.40 11.34 10.13
N ALA A 68 13.90 11.49 8.90
CA ALA A 68 14.36 12.76 8.36
C ALA A 68 13.18 13.61 7.89
N ALA A 69 13.22 14.92 8.17
CA ALA A 69 12.30 15.85 7.55
C ALA A 69 12.56 15.93 6.04
N VAL A 70 11.51 16.21 5.28
CA VAL A 70 11.60 16.53 3.86
C VAL A 70 11.08 17.96 3.70
N ASP A 71 11.94 18.84 3.20
CA ASP A 71 11.65 20.27 3.14
C ASP A 71 10.75 20.64 1.95
N ASN A 72 10.84 19.87 0.86
CA ASN A 72 10.09 20.12 -0.37
C ASN A 72 9.52 18.82 -0.94
N TRP A 73 8.30 18.48 -0.52
CA TRP A 73 7.59 17.32 -1.04
C TRP A 73 7.31 17.37 -2.54
N PRO A 74 6.88 18.50 -3.14
CA PRO A 74 6.74 18.63 -4.60
C PRO A 74 8.00 18.26 -5.39
N ALA A 75 9.17 18.75 -4.97
CA ALA A 75 10.43 18.43 -5.63
C ALA A 75 10.79 16.96 -5.44
N TRP A 76 10.66 16.45 -4.20
CA TRP A 76 10.93 15.04 -3.90
C TRP A 76 10.03 14.08 -4.68
N ALA A 77 8.76 14.44 -4.88
CA ALA A 77 7.82 13.66 -5.66
C ALA A 77 8.21 13.64 -7.15
N ARG A 78 8.60 14.79 -7.71
CA ARG A 78 9.07 14.89 -9.10
C ARG A 78 10.34 14.10 -9.35
N ASP A 79 11.32 14.20 -8.46
CA ASP A 79 12.56 13.43 -8.55
C ASP A 79 12.28 11.91 -8.52
N LEU A 80 11.29 11.49 -7.73
CA LEU A 80 10.95 10.09 -7.59
C LEU A 80 10.06 9.54 -8.71
N LEU A 81 9.11 10.33 -9.21
CA LEU A 81 8.06 9.89 -10.14
C LEU A 81 8.30 10.32 -11.58
N GLY A 82 9.22 11.27 -11.79
CA GLY A 82 9.55 11.92 -13.06
C GLY A 82 8.69 13.17 -13.31
N ASP A 83 9.21 14.09 -14.12
CA ASP A 83 8.56 15.35 -14.46
C ASP A 83 8.84 15.73 -15.92
N GLU A 84 8.45 14.83 -16.84
CA GLU A 84 8.71 15.02 -18.27
C GLU A 84 7.73 16.04 -18.89
N PRO A 85 8.14 16.76 -19.95
CA PRO A 85 7.24 17.64 -20.68
C PRO A 85 5.96 16.92 -21.14
N GLY A 86 4.81 17.53 -20.89
CA GLY A 86 3.50 16.97 -21.23
C GLY A 86 2.87 16.11 -20.12
N TRP A 87 3.58 15.84 -19.03
CA TRP A 87 2.99 15.20 -17.86
C TRP A 87 2.15 16.20 -17.06
N GLU A 88 0.98 15.76 -16.61
CA GLU A 88 0.05 16.57 -15.83
C GLU A 88 0.23 16.25 -14.34
N TRP A 89 0.61 17.26 -13.55
CA TRP A 89 0.70 17.14 -12.10
C TRP A 89 -0.53 17.70 -11.39
N LEU A 90 -1.11 16.88 -10.52
CA LEU A 90 -2.15 17.27 -9.58
C LEU A 90 -1.54 17.29 -8.19
N GLU A 91 -1.49 18.46 -7.55
CA GLU A 91 -0.80 18.63 -6.28
C GLU A 91 -1.62 19.35 -5.23
N PHE A 92 -1.45 18.88 -4.00
CA PHE A 92 -1.94 19.54 -2.80
C PHE A 92 -0.86 19.44 -1.72
N ALA A 93 -0.50 20.59 -1.14
CA ALA A 93 0.44 20.66 -0.03
C ALA A 93 -0.17 21.51 1.10
N ASP A 94 -0.17 20.95 2.30
CA ASP A 94 -0.46 21.67 3.54
C ASP A 94 0.77 21.54 4.45
N VAL A 95 1.64 22.54 4.35
CA VAL A 95 2.90 22.59 5.11
C VAL A 95 2.63 22.66 6.61
N GLY A 96 1.58 23.38 7.03
CA GLY A 96 1.21 23.52 8.44
C GLY A 96 0.75 22.20 9.06
N ALA A 97 -0.01 21.39 8.31
CA ALA A 97 -0.41 20.05 8.74
C ALA A 97 0.61 18.94 8.41
N GLY A 98 1.71 19.27 7.72
CA GLY A 98 2.72 18.31 7.27
C GLY A 98 2.17 17.29 6.26
N ARG A 99 1.20 17.67 5.43
CA ARG A 99 0.53 16.79 4.47
C ARG A 99 0.91 17.15 3.04
N TYR A 100 1.15 16.14 2.23
CA TYR A 100 1.38 16.30 0.80
C TYR A 100 0.66 15.21 0.01
N ARG A 101 0.18 15.59 -1.17
CA ARG A 101 -0.44 14.71 -2.16
C ARG A 101 0.03 15.16 -3.52
N GLY A 102 0.59 14.23 -4.28
CA GLY A 102 0.98 14.45 -5.67
C GLY A 102 0.47 13.29 -6.50
N ALA A 103 -0.09 13.58 -7.67
CA ALA A 103 -0.42 12.58 -8.66
C ALA A 103 0.05 13.07 -10.02
N VAL A 104 0.67 12.16 -10.78
CA VAL A 104 1.15 12.42 -12.13
C VAL A 104 0.32 11.62 -13.12
N LEU A 105 -0.21 12.33 -14.12
CA LEU A 105 -0.98 11.78 -15.22
C LEU A 105 -0.20 11.94 -16.52
N VAL A 106 -0.31 10.93 -17.39
CA VAL A 106 0.24 10.94 -18.75
C VAL A 106 -0.91 10.58 -19.69
N ASP A 107 -1.20 11.44 -20.65
CA ASP A 107 -2.36 11.29 -21.55
C ASP A 107 -3.68 11.07 -20.78
N GLY A 108 -3.87 11.80 -19.68
CA GLY A 108 -5.05 11.69 -18.81
C GLY A 108 -5.14 10.41 -17.97
N ARG A 109 -4.17 9.48 -18.10
CA ARG A 109 -4.07 8.25 -17.30
C ARG A 109 -3.21 8.46 -16.07
N LEU A 110 -3.65 7.91 -14.94
CA LEU A 110 -2.83 7.91 -13.73
C LEU A 110 -1.55 7.06 -13.93
N ARG A 111 -0.39 7.72 -13.80
CA ARG A 111 0.93 7.08 -13.86
C ARG A 111 1.45 6.72 -12.48
N ALA A 112 1.37 7.67 -11.53
CA ALA A 112 1.75 7.44 -10.15
C ALA A 112 1.10 8.46 -9.20
N CYS A 113 1.06 8.16 -7.91
CA CYS A 113 0.66 9.10 -6.87
C CYS A 113 1.36 8.85 -5.54
N LEU A 114 1.68 9.93 -4.83
CA LEU A 114 2.31 9.97 -3.52
C LEU A 114 1.38 10.65 -2.52
N PHE A 115 1.20 10.04 -1.36
CA PHE A 115 0.47 10.63 -0.23
C PHE A 115 1.34 10.57 1.02
N VAL A 116 1.45 11.70 1.72
CA VAL A 116 2.26 11.87 2.92
C VAL A 116 1.46 12.59 4.02
N ALA A 117 1.65 12.15 5.26
CA ALA A 117 1.08 12.75 6.46
C ALA A 117 2.00 12.51 7.68
N PRO A 118 1.89 13.31 8.75
CA PRO A 118 2.64 13.07 9.99
C PRO A 118 2.12 11.85 10.79
N SER A 119 0.95 11.29 10.41
CA SER A 119 0.31 10.15 11.07
C SER A 119 -0.15 9.09 10.05
N HIS A 120 -0.75 8.01 10.55
CA HIS A 120 -1.34 6.95 9.72
C HIS A 120 -2.67 7.34 9.05
N GLU A 121 -3.15 8.58 9.22
CA GLU A 121 -4.36 9.10 8.57
C GLU A 121 -4.10 9.40 7.10
N LEU A 122 -3.96 8.33 6.33
CA LEU A 122 -3.69 8.32 4.91
C LEU A 122 -4.87 7.69 4.15
N PRO A 123 -5.10 8.06 2.88
CA PRO A 123 -6.20 7.49 2.10
C PRO A 123 -6.10 5.97 1.95
N LEU A 124 -7.25 5.32 1.79
CA LEU A 124 -7.31 3.87 1.59
C LEU A 124 -6.64 3.46 0.27
N ARG A 125 -5.72 2.50 0.32
CA ARG A 125 -4.89 2.10 -0.83
C ARG A 125 -5.72 1.44 -1.92
N GLY A 126 -6.72 0.64 -1.53
CA GLY A 126 -7.55 -0.11 -2.47
C GLY A 126 -8.34 0.77 -3.44
N TRP A 127 -8.88 1.90 -2.98
CA TRP A 127 -9.64 2.81 -3.86
C TRP A 127 -8.71 3.49 -4.88
N LEU A 128 -7.55 3.98 -4.43
CA LEU A 128 -6.56 4.61 -5.30
C LEU A 128 -5.96 3.61 -6.29
N ALA A 129 -5.66 2.39 -5.85
CA ALA A 129 -5.19 1.33 -6.73
C ALA A 129 -6.21 1.02 -7.84
N GLY A 130 -7.51 1.14 -7.56
CA GLY A 130 -8.57 1.01 -8.54
C GLY A 130 -8.52 2.05 -9.67
N LEU A 131 -8.03 3.27 -9.41
CA LEU A 131 -7.90 4.31 -10.43
C LEU A 131 -6.86 3.96 -11.51
N PHE A 132 -5.92 3.06 -11.22
CA PHE A 132 -4.93 2.61 -12.22
C PHE A 132 -5.54 1.71 -13.29
N ALA A 133 -6.73 1.14 -13.06
CA ALA A 133 -7.48 0.40 -14.07
C ALA A 133 -8.19 1.32 -15.07
N THR A 134 -8.29 2.62 -14.77
CA THR A 134 -9.03 3.58 -15.60
C THR A 134 -8.16 4.11 -16.74
N GLU A 135 -8.73 4.06 -17.95
CA GLU A 135 -8.12 4.50 -19.20
C GLU A 135 -7.94 6.00 -19.34
N GLU A 136 -8.76 6.79 -18.68
CA GLU A 136 -8.63 8.24 -18.61
C GLU A 136 -9.38 8.71 -17.37
N LEU A 137 -8.74 9.47 -16.50
CA LEU A 137 -9.43 10.02 -15.35
C LEU A 137 -10.37 11.15 -15.81
N GLY A 138 -11.53 11.28 -15.18
CA GLY A 138 -12.41 12.42 -15.33
C GLY A 138 -12.13 13.50 -14.28
N SER A 139 -12.88 14.60 -14.33
CA SER A 139 -12.73 15.70 -13.35
C SER A 139 -13.04 15.26 -11.92
N ALA A 140 -13.98 14.32 -11.74
CA ALA A 140 -14.36 13.81 -10.43
C ALA A 140 -13.24 12.96 -9.79
N GLU A 141 -12.58 12.09 -10.56
CA GLU A 141 -11.45 11.30 -10.08
C GLU A 141 -10.24 12.20 -9.77
N ARG A 142 -9.94 13.18 -10.63
CA ARG A 142 -8.88 14.17 -10.38
C ARG A 142 -9.12 14.96 -9.09
N ALA A 143 -10.35 15.43 -8.87
CA ALA A 143 -10.72 16.11 -7.63
C ALA A 143 -10.58 15.19 -6.40
N SER A 144 -10.92 13.91 -6.54
CA SER A 144 -10.82 12.91 -5.48
C SER A 144 -9.36 12.60 -5.11
N LEU A 145 -8.44 12.59 -6.07
CA LEU A 145 -6.99 12.49 -5.84
C LEU A 145 -6.48 13.66 -4.98
N LEU A 146 -6.82 14.90 -5.35
CA LEU A 146 -6.46 16.10 -4.59
C LEU A 146 -7.07 16.09 -3.19
N ALA A 147 -8.34 15.70 -3.07
CA ALA A 147 -9.04 15.61 -1.79
C ALA A 147 -8.54 14.47 -0.90
N GLY A 148 -7.83 13.48 -1.47
CA GLY A 148 -7.35 12.30 -0.75
C GLY A 148 -8.49 11.43 -0.21
N ARG A 149 -9.63 11.42 -0.88
CA ARG A 149 -10.80 10.61 -0.50
C ARG A 149 -11.58 10.23 -1.74
N PRO A 150 -12.23 9.05 -1.75
CA PRO A 150 -13.07 8.65 -2.87
C PRO A 150 -14.19 9.68 -3.10
N GLY A 151 -14.60 9.83 -4.36
CA GLY A 151 -15.76 10.62 -4.74
C GLY A 151 -17.08 10.01 -4.27
N GLN A 152 -18.16 10.79 -4.31
CA GLN A 152 -19.52 10.30 -4.06
C GLN A 152 -19.85 9.16 -5.04
N GLY A 153 -20.10 7.95 -4.53
CA GLY A 153 -20.46 6.77 -5.33
C GLY A 153 -19.40 5.67 -5.46
N GLN A 154 -18.20 5.84 -4.90
CA GLN A 154 -17.20 4.76 -4.90
C GLN A 154 -17.49 3.74 -3.80
N ARG A 155 -17.40 2.45 -4.15
CA ARG A 155 -17.79 1.32 -3.28
C ARG A 155 -17.13 1.44 -1.91
N ASP A 156 -17.96 1.56 -0.86
CA ASP A 156 -17.52 1.43 0.52
C ASP A 156 -16.88 0.05 0.67
N ASN A 157 -15.57 0.01 0.91
CA ASN A 157 -14.86 -1.26 1.11
C ASN A 157 -15.21 -1.87 2.48
N GLY A 158 -15.84 -1.12 3.38
CA GLY A 158 -16.12 -1.53 4.75
C GLY A 158 -14.84 -1.69 5.57
N ARG A 159 -14.96 -2.33 6.74
CA ARG A 159 -13.81 -2.64 7.60
C ARG A 159 -12.78 -3.46 6.81
N ILE A 160 -11.50 -3.07 6.89
CA ILE A 160 -10.40 -3.85 6.33
C ILE A 160 -10.31 -5.21 7.01
N VAL A 161 -10.36 -6.27 6.21
CA VAL A 161 -10.22 -7.67 6.65
C VAL A 161 -8.82 -8.19 6.32
N CYS A 162 -8.34 -7.95 5.09
CA CYS A 162 -6.96 -8.27 4.71
C CYS A 162 -6.09 -7.02 4.75
N ALA A 163 -5.39 -6.78 5.87
CA ALA A 163 -4.51 -5.62 6.02
C ALA A 163 -3.36 -5.60 5.00
N CYS A 164 -2.82 -6.77 4.63
CA CYS A 164 -1.73 -6.88 3.66
C CYS A 164 -2.07 -6.28 2.30
N PHE A 165 -3.29 -6.46 1.82
CA PHE A 165 -3.72 -5.98 0.50
C PHE A 165 -4.78 -4.88 0.57
N GLY A 166 -5.23 -4.51 1.76
CA GLY A 166 -6.27 -3.49 1.95
C GLY A 166 -7.64 -3.95 1.48
N VAL A 167 -7.92 -5.26 1.49
CA VAL A 167 -9.22 -5.80 1.05
C VAL A 167 -10.21 -5.71 2.21
N GLY A 168 -11.33 -5.02 1.97
CA GLY A 168 -12.37 -4.79 2.97
C GLY A 168 -13.54 -5.78 2.90
N LEU A 169 -14.33 -5.80 3.97
CA LEU A 169 -15.47 -6.70 4.17
C LEU A 169 -16.49 -6.64 3.02
N ASN A 170 -16.83 -5.45 2.54
CA ASN A 170 -17.85 -5.30 1.50
C ASN A 170 -17.32 -5.79 0.15
N THR A 171 -16.04 -5.55 -0.15
CA THR A 171 -15.37 -6.10 -1.34
C THR A 171 -15.38 -7.62 -1.33
N LEU A 172 -15.05 -8.23 -0.18
CA LEU A 172 -15.08 -9.69 0.00
C LEU A 172 -16.49 -10.24 -0.17
N THR A 173 -17.46 -9.66 0.51
CA THR A 173 -18.86 -10.12 0.48
C THR A 173 -19.44 -10.02 -0.93
N ALA A 174 -19.18 -8.93 -1.65
CA ALA A 174 -19.58 -8.77 -3.04
C ALA A 174 -18.94 -9.84 -3.95
N ALA A 175 -17.62 -10.02 -3.87
CA ALA A 175 -16.91 -10.99 -4.70
C ALA A 175 -17.34 -12.45 -4.42
N ILE A 176 -17.52 -12.81 -3.14
CA ILE A 176 -18.00 -14.15 -2.74
C ILE A 176 -19.37 -14.43 -3.37
N ARG A 177 -20.30 -13.48 -3.29
CA ARG A 177 -21.66 -13.63 -3.83
C ARG A 177 -21.70 -13.62 -5.36
N GLU A 178 -21.08 -12.61 -5.97
CA GLU A 178 -21.11 -12.40 -7.42
C GLU A 178 -20.36 -13.50 -8.18
N GLN A 179 -19.23 -13.98 -7.65
CA GLN A 179 -18.36 -14.96 -8.31
C GLN A 179 -18.43 -16.36 -7.68
N ARG A 180 -19.31 -16.56 -6.69
CA ARG A 180 -19.51 -17.85 -5.99
C ARG A 180 -18.21 -18.44 -5.45
N LEU A 181 -17.37 -17.61 -4.83
CA LEU A 181 -16.06 -18.02 -4.32
C LEU A 181 -16.24 -18.86 -3.04
N ALA A 182 -15.96 -20.16 -3.14
CA ALA A 182 -16.22 -21.13 -2.05
C ALA A 182 -14.99 -21.49 -1.21
N THR A 183 -13.80 -20.93 -1.51
CA THR A 183 -12.57 -21.24 -0.78
C THR A 183 -11.70 -19.99 -0.58
N PRO A 184 -10.90 -19.93 0.51
CA PRO A 184 -9.92 -18.86 0.69
C PRO A 184 -8.92 -18.75 -0.48
N GLN A 185 -8.58 -19.87 -1.12
CA GLN A 185 -7.71 -19.91 -2.29
C GLN A 185 -8.36 -19.22 -3.50
N ALA A 186 -9.65 -19.45 -3.76
CA ALA A 186 -10.38 -18.76 -4.81
C ALA A 186 -10.48 -17.25 -4.54
N ILE A 187 -10.74 -16.87 -3.27
CA ILE A 187 -10.67 -15.47 -2.84
C ILE A 187 -9.27 -14.89 -3.05
N GLY A 188 -8.22 -15.64 -2.74
CA GLY A 188 -6.83 -15.22 -2.94
C GLY A 188 -6.46 -15.05 -4.41
N ALA A 189 -6.92 -15.93 -5.29
CA ALA A 189 -6.70 -15.84 -6.74
C ALA A 189 -7.38 -14.59 -7.31
N THR A 190 -8.60 -14.29 -6.85
CA THR A 190 -9.29 -13.05 -7.22
C THR A 190 -8.62 -11.87 -6.51
N LEU A 191 -8.85 -11.69 -5.22
CA LEU A 191 -8.60 -10.44 -4.49
C LEU A 191 -7.22 -10.36 -3.81
N LYS A 192 -6.35 -11.39 -3.94
CA LYS A 192 -5.09 -11.54 -3.18
C LYS A 192 -5.28 -11.70 -1.66
N ALA A 193 -6.49 -11.54 -1.12
CA ALA A 193 -6.73 -11.71 0.30
C ALA A 193 -6.36 -13.13 0.76
N GLY A 194 -5.57 -13.23 1.82
CA GLY A 194 -5.09 -14.50 2.37
C GLY A 194 -3.78 -15.03 1.78
N THR A 195 -3.17 -14.38 0.78
CA THR A 195 -1.99 -14.92 0.08
C THR A 195 -0.64 -14.36 0.54
N ASN A 196 -0.62 -13.40 1.48
CA ASN A 196 0.62 -12.82 2.02
C ASN A 196 0.95 -13.34 3.42
N CYS A 197 0.47 -12.70 4.50
CA CYS A 197 0.74 -13.17 5.86
C CYS A 197 -0.25 -14.23 6.38
N GLY A 198 -1.35 -14.47 5.66
CA GLY A 198 -2.38 -15.45 6.03
C GLY A 198 -3.28 -15.08 7.23
N SER A 199 -3.02 -13.99 7.95
CA SER A 199 -3.76 -13.63 9.18
C SER A 199 -5.28 -13.48 8.99
N CYS A 200 -5.73 -13.11 7.79
CA CYS A 200 -7.16 -12.94 7.49
C CYS A 200 -7.86 -14.24 7.07
N VAL A 201 -7.15 -15.35 6.83
CA VAL A 201 -7.75 -16.60 6.32
C VAL A 201 -8.88 -17.15 7.22
N PRO A 202 -8.78 -17.16 8.56
CA PRO A 202 -9.87 -17.61 9.42
C PRO A 202 -11.14 -16.76 9.25
N GLU A 203 -10.98 -15.45 9.05
CA GLU A 203 -12.10 -14.56 8.78
C GLU A 203 -12.69 -14.78 7.38
N LEU A 204 -11.86 -15.04 6.35
CA LEU A 204 -12.33 -15.41 5.01
C LEU A 204 -13.20 -16.67 5.04
N GLN A 205 -12.80 -17.70 5.80
CA GLN A 205 -13.59 -18.93 5.95
C GLN A 205 -14.97 -18.66 6.56
N ARG A 206 -15.04 -17.83 7.61
CA ARG A 206 -16.32 -17.43 8.21
C ARG A 206 -17.22 -16.71 7.20
N LEU A 207 -16.67 -15.79 6.40
CA LEU A 207 -17.43 -15.06 5.40
C LEU A 207 -17.98 -15.96 4.29
N ILE A 208 -17.24 -17.00 3.90
CA ILE A 208 -17.72 -18.02 2.94
C ILE A 208 -18.89 -18.81 3.51
N THR A 209 -18.85 -19.19 4.79
CA THR A 209 -19.94 -19.96 5.42
C THR A 209 -21.20 -19.13 5.67
N GLN A 210 -21.06 -17.81 5.78
CA GLN A 210 -22.15 -16.87 6.05
C GLN A 210 -22.79 -16.27 4.79
N GLY A 211 -22.14 -16.41 3.63
CA GLY A 211 -22.55 -15.80 2.36
C GLY A 211 -23.17 -16.80 1.40
#